data_AF-A0A8J3MJI8-F1
#
_entry.id   AF-A0A8J3MJI8-F1
#
_cell.length_a   1.000
_cell.length_b   1.000
_cell.length_c   1.000
_cell.angle_alpha   90.00
_cell.angle_beta   90.00
_cell.angle_gamma   90.00
#
_symmetry.space_group_name_H-M   'P 1'
#
loop_
_entity.id
_entity.type
_entity.pdbx_description
1 polymer ?
#
loop_
_entity_poly.entity_id
_entity_poly.type
_entity_poly.pdbx_seq_one_letter_code
_entity_poly.pdbx_strand_id
1 'polypeptide(L)'
;MTAAGAARSAGGRSESTPLLGIRYPCGGDTINPAVFQTFAQDIEAALAAGDAAAAAAANRPSAYVRSQVPPNQSVVVNTATTMTYTEEVWDNDNMANLAVNNDRLTIRTGGLYLCGASAATLFGFTTITSLSVSLMLNGTTLLWRRQKQGDSGIGVAALTRVLLELSPGDVLQAQCRWTWTGGPTNITSRALTASLIATN
;
A
#
# COMPACT_ATOMS: atom_id res chain seq x y z
N MET A 1 12.71 75.81 6.15
CA MET A 1 13.08 74.77 5.17
C MET A 1 13.41 73.50 5.95
N THR A 2 12.41 72.66 6.13
CA THR A 2 12.44 71.49 7.01
C THR A 2 12.75 70.27 6.14
N ALA A 3 13.90 69.64 6.37
CA ALA A 3 14.33 68.49 5.59
C ALA A 3 13.48 67.26 5.94
N ALA A 4 12.76 66.75 4.94
CA ALA A 4 11.97 65.53 5.03
C ALA A 4 12.90 64.31 5.18
N GLY A 5 12.86 63.68 6.34
CA GLY A 5 13.51 62.38 6.59
C GLY A 5 12.76 61.28 5.84
N ALA A 6 13.39 60.73 4.81
CA ALA A 6 12.88 59.58 4.06
C ALA A 6 12.84 58.34 4.96
N ALA A 7 11.63 57.86 5.28
CA ALA A 7 11.41 56.58 5.93
C ALA A 7 11.93 55.46 5.02
N ARG A 8 13.01 54.77 5.44
CA ARG A 8 13.45 53.52 4.82
C ARG A 8 12.35 52.48 5.02
N SER A 9 11.77 51.95 3.94
CA SER A 9 10.82 50.85 4.04
C SER A 9 11.57 49.58 4.46
N ALA A 10 11.35 49.14 5.70
CA ALA A 10 11.84 47.89 6.26
C ALA A 10 10.98 46.70 5.78
N GLY A 11 10.74 46.58 4.48
CA GLY A 11 9.88 45.54 3.87
C GLY A 11 10.67 44.46 3.13
N GLY A 12 11.94 44.27 3.48
CA GLY A 12 12.88 43.44 2.74
C GLY A 12 13.31 42.22 3.53
N ARG A 13 12.43 41.23 3.67
CA ARG A 13 12.73 39.81 3.82
C ARG A 13 11.42 39.08 3.65
N SER A 14 11.27 38.36 2.55
CA SER A 14 10.32 37.26 2.51
C SER A 14 10.72 36.32 3.63
N GLU A 15 10.05 36.41 4.77
CA GLU A 15 10.06 35.37 5.78
C GLU A 15 9.55 34.12 5.08
N SER A 16 10.48 33.38 4.48
CA SER A 16 10.31 31.97 4.17
C SER A 16 10.09 31.33 5.52
N THR A 17 8.86 31.35 6.02
CA THR A 17 8.50 30.59 7.21
C THR A 17 9.01 29.17 6.95
N PRO A 18 9.88 28.63 7.80
CA PRO A 18 10.44 27.31 7.56
C PRO A 18 9.28 26.31 7.41
N LEU A 19 9.48 25.25 6.63
CA LEU A 19 8.44 24.27 6.26
C LEU A 19 7.59 23.76 7.44
N LEU A 20 8.14 23.80 8.66
CA LEU A 20 7.50 23.36 9.90
C LEU A 20 6.79 24.47 10.70
N GLY A 21 6.75 25.72 10.20
CA GLY A 21 6.10 26.84 10.88
C GLY A 21 6.80 27.36 12.13
N ILE A 22 8.01 26.84 12.44
CA ILE A 22 8.74 27.19 13.67
C ILE A 22 9.33 28.60 13.55
N ARG A 23 8.90 29.52 14.43
CA ARG A 23 9.41 30.90 14.42
C ARG A 23 10.80 30.95 15.05
N TYR A 24 11.78 31.40 14.27
CA TYR A 24 13.15 31.59 14.75
C TYR A 24 13.47 33.08 14.91
N PRO A 25 14.04 33.52 16.04
CA PRO A 25 14.43 34.93 16.21
C PRO A 25 15.49 35.31 15.18
N CYS A 26 15.22 36.37 14.41
CA CYS A 26 16.11 36.87 13.39
C CYS A 26 17.00 37.99 13.93
N GLY A 27 18.12 38.24 13.26
CA GLY A 27 18.97 39.39 13.58
C GLY A 27 18.18 40.69 13.42
N GLY A 28 17.99 41.41 14.52
CA GLY A 28 17.18 42.64 14.59
C GLY A 28 15.95 42.53 15.49
N ASP A 29 15.52 41.31 15.84
CA ASP A 29 14.39 41.11 16.75
C ASP A 29 14.76 41.43 18.20
N THR A 30 13.79 41.94 18.96
CA THR A 30 13.96 42.11 20.41
C THR A 30 13.88 40.74 21.08
N ILE A 31 15.03 40.18 21.43
CA ILE A 31 15.13 38.89 22.12
C ILE A 31 14.74 39.09 23.60
N ASN A 32 13.59 38.55 23.98
CA ASN A 32 13.14 38.49 25.38
C ASN A 32 12.73 37.05 25.75
N PRO A 33 12.50 36.72 27.03
CA PRO A 33 12.13 35.37 27.45
C PRO A 33 10.88 34.81 26.76
N ALA A 34 9.91 35.67 26.39
CA ALA A 34 8.68 35.25 25.73
C ALA A 34 8.93 34.74 24.30
N VAL A 35 9.95 35.26 23.61
CA VAL A 35 10.35 34.77 22.27
C VAL A 35 10.86 33.33 22.35
N PHE A 36 11.69 33.00 23.35
CA PHE A 36 12.18 31.63 23.54
C PHE A 36 11.07 30.66 23.96
N GLN A 37 10.13 31.12 24.80
CA GLN A 37 8.96 30.32 25.17
C GLN A 37 8.09 30.00 23.94
N THR A 38 7.87 30.99 23.08
CA THR A 38 7.10 30.82 21.84
C THR A 38 7.80 29.83 20.89
N PHE A 39 9.11 29.95 20.72
CA PHE A 39 9.90 29.00 19.94
C PHE A 39 9.82 27.57 20.47
N ALA A 40 9.90 27.38 21.79
CA ALA A 40 9.76 26.07 22.41
C ALA A 40 8.36 25.47 22.16
N GLN A 41 7.31 26.28 22.29
CA GLN A 41 5.93 25.87 21.99
C GLN A 41 5.76 25.48 20.51
N ASP A 42 6.37 26.21 19.59
CA ASP A 42 6.32 25.88 18.16
C ASP A 42 7.02 24.54 17.87
N ILE A 43 8.15 24.26 18.53
CA ILE A 43 8.84 22.95 18.43
C ILE A 43 7.95 21.83 18.98
N GLU A 44 7.38 22.00 20.17
CA GLU A 44 6.49 21.01 20.78
C GLU A 44 5.28 20.73 19.88
N ALA A 45 4.68 21.77 19.29
CA ALA A 45 3.58 21.62 18.34
C ALA A 45 3.99 20.87 17.07
N ALA A 46 5.17 21.17 16.50
CA ALA A 46 5.68 20.48 15.33
C ALA A 46 5.97 18.99 15.61
N LEU A 47 6.54 18.67 16.78
CA LEU A 47 6.77 17.29 17.22
C LEU A 47 5.44 16.55 17.41
N ALA A 48 4.48 17.16 18.11
CA ALA A 48 3.15 16.57 18.30
C ALA A 48 2.42 16.31 16.97
N ALA A 49 2.55 17.22 16.00
CA ALA A 49 2.00 17.02 14.65
C ALA A 49 2.70 15.87 13.91
N GLY A 50 4.02 15.72 14.04
CA GLY A 50 4.78 14.60 13.50
C GLY A 50 4.35 13.26 14.10
N ASP A 51 4.20 13.19 15.43
CA ASP A 51 3.73 12.00 16.14
C ASP A 51 2.31 11.62 15.71
N ALA A 52 1.41 12.59 15.57
CA ALA A 52 0.06 12.37 15.08
C ALA A 52 0.06 11.83 13.63
N ALA A 53 0.90 12.39 12.75
CA ALA A 53 1.03 11.92 11.37
C ALA A 53 1.61 10.50 11.28
N ALA A 54 2.60 10.18 12.12
CA ALA A 54 3.17 8.85 12.20
C ALA A 54 2.15 7.83 12.73
N ALA A 55 1.39 8.18 13.78
CA ALA A 55 0.33 7.35 14.32
C ALA A 55 -0.79 7.12 13.28
N ALA A 56 -1.17 8.15 12.53
CA ALA A 56 -2.13 8.01 11.44
C ALA A 56 -1.60 7.10 10.32
N ALA A 57 -0.32 7.23 9.96
CA ALA A 57 0.32 6.40 8.95
C ALA A 57 0.41 4.91 9.35
N ALA A 58 0.73 4.63 10.62
CA ALA A 58 0.79 3.29 11.17
C ALA A 58 -0.58 2.60 11.23
N ASN A 59 -1.65 3.37 11.38
CA ASN A 59 -3.03 2.87 11.46
C ASN A 59 -3.79 2.97 10.14
N ARG A 60 -3.11 3.15 9.00
CA ARG A 60 -3.79 3.17 7.70
C ARG A 60 -4.49 1.83 7.44
N PRO A 61 -5.74 1.83 6.95
CA PRO A 61 -6.44 0.65 6.51
C PRO A 61 -5.59 -0.24 5.61
N SER A 62 -5.39 -1.48 6.01
CA SER A 62 -4.61 -2.46 5.28
C SER A 62 -5.00 -3.87 5.68
N ALA A 63 -4.94 -4.78 4.71
CA ALA A 63 -5.18 -6.19 4.92
C ALA A 63 -4.19 -7.03 4.11
N TYR A 64 -3.81 -8.16 4.68
CA TYR A 64 -3.00 -9.18 4.05
C TYR A 64 -3.50 -10.57 4.43
N VAL A 65 -3.96 -11.28 3.42
CA VAL A 65 -4.37 -12.68 3.53
C VAL A 65 -3.41 -13.54 2.74
N ARG A 66 -3.16 -14.75 3.24
CA ARG A 66 -2.30 -15.73 2.57
C ARG A 66 -2.78 -17.16 2.77
N SER A 67 -2.09 -18.08 2.11
CA SER A 67 -2.03 -19.48 2.48
C SER A 67 -0.62 -19.98 2.28
N GLN A 68 -0.16 -20.84 3.17
CA GLN A 68 1.13 -21.50 3.09
C GLN A 68 0.93 -23.03 3.04
N VAL A 69 1.99 -23.78 2.74
CA VAL A 69 1.92 -25.25 2.71
C VAL A 69 1.78 -25.81 4.11
N PRO A 70 0.85 -26.76 4.33
CA PRO A 70 -0.46 -26.96 3.68
C PRO A 70 -1.53 -25.98 4.22
N PRO A 71 -2.64 -25.68 3.49
CA PRO A 71 -3.19 -26.45 2.37
C PRO A 71 -2.93 -25.90 0.96
N ASN A 72 -2.67 -26.85 0.06
CA ASN A 72 -2.49 -26.64 -1.37
C ASN A 72 -3.82 -26.38 -2.09
N GLN A 73 -3.81 -25.56 -3.13
CA GLN A 73 -4.97 -25.35 -4.00
C GLN A 73 -4.68 -25.90 -5.41
N SER A 74 -5.56 -26.75 -5.91
CA SER A 74 -5.46 -27.31 -7.26
C SER A 74 -5.80 -26.25 -8.31
N VAL A 75 -4.96 -26.13 -9.33
CA VAL A 75 -5.13 -25.21 -10.46
C VAL A 75 -5.16 -26.02 -11.75
N VAL A 76 -6.32 -26.02 -12.40
CA VAL A 76 -6.53 -26.73 -13.67
C VAL A 76 -5.72 -26.05 -14.77
N VAL A 77 -5.09 -26.88 -15.60
CA VAL A 77 -4.30 -26.45 -16.75
C VAL A 77 -5.11 -25.56 -17.69
N ASN A 78 -4.51 -24.46 -18.14
CA ASN A 78 -5.12 -23.47 -19.04
C ASN A 78 -6.38 -22.78 -18.51
N THR A 79 -6.79 -23.02 -17.26
CA THR A 79 -7.95 -22.42 -16.61
C THR A 79 -7.51 -21.38 -15.58
N ALA A 80 -8.19 -20.24 -15.55
CA ALA A 80 -8.01 -19.27 -14.47
C ALA A 80 -8.75 -19.76 -13.23
N THR A 81 -8.01 -19.92 -12.14
CA THR A 81 -8.54 -20.37 -10.85
C THR A 81 -8.47 -19.22 -9.86
N THR A 82 -9.61 -18.85 -9.28
CA THR A 82 -9.68 -17.87 -8.17
C THR A 82 -8.95 -18.44 -6.97
N MET A 83 -7.98 -17.69 -6.44
CA MET A 83 -7.19 -18.10 -5.29
C MET A 83 -8.01 -17.96 -4.00
N THR A 84 -7.94 -18.97 -3.13
CA THR A 84 -8.56 -18.94 -1.80
C THR A 84 -7.50 -18.79 -0.73
N TYR A 85 -7.83 -18.23 0.43
CA TYR A 85 -6.90 -17.94 1.52
C TYR A 85 -7.36 -18.65 2.79
N THR A 86 -6.42 -18.89 3.71
CA THR A 86 -6.66 -19.68 4.93
C THR A 86 -6.12 -19.00 6.17
N GLU A 87 -5.27 -17.98 5.99
CA GLU A 87 -4.65 -17.22 7.06
C GLU A 87 -4.82 -15.73 6.79
N GLU A 88 -5.26 -15.01 7.81
CA GLU A 88 -5.21 -13.56 7.88
C GLU A 88 -3.96 -13.19 8.69
N VAL A 89 -3.02 -12.51 8.04
CA VAL A 89 -1.74 -12.17 8.68
C VAL A 89 -1.84 -10.83 9.39
N TRP A 90 -2.53 -9.88 8.77
CA TRP A 90 -2.99 -8.65 9.41
C TRP A 90 -4.22 -8.11 8.67
N ASP A 91 -5.13 -7.51 9.42
CA ASP A 91 -6.25 -6.74 8.90
C ASP A 91 -6.71 -5.75 9.98
N ASN A 92 -6.50 -4.45 9.75
CA ASN A 92 -6.92 -3.40 10.69
C ASN A 92 -8.19 -2.66 10.26
N ASP A 93 -8.85 -3.09 9.17
CA ASP A 93 -10.09 -2.49 8.65
C ASP A 93 -11.16 -3.55 8.30
N ASN A 94 -11.00 -4.80 8.76
CA ASN A 94 -11.95 -5.89 8.58
C ASN A 94 -12.37 -6.07 7.09
N MET A 95 -11.36 -6.05 6.21
CA MET A 95 -11.50 -6.29 4.77
C MET A 95 -11.55 -7.78 4.42
N ALA A 96 -10.94 -8.63 5.23
CA ALA A 96 -10.93 -10.07 5.07
C ALA A 96 -12.09 -10.73 5.85
N ASN A 97 -12.66 -11.79 5.29
CA ASN A 97 -13.58 -12.66 6.00
C ASN A 97 -13.37 -14.10 5.52
N LEU A 98 -12.38 -14.77 6.11
CA LEU A 98 -11.96 -16.11 5.67
C LEU A 98 -12.97 -17.22 6.01
N ALA A 99 -13.97 -16.94 6.85
CA ALA A 99 -15.02 -17.91 7.17
C ALA A 99 -16.14 -17.94 6.10
N VAL A 100 -16.39 -16.81 5.42
CA VAL A 100 -17.49 -16.67 4.45
C VAL A 100 -16.99 -16.49 3.02
N ASN A 101 -15.99 -15.62 2.84
CA ASN A 101 -15.50 -15.17 1.54
C ASN A 101 -13.98 -15.21 1.54
N ASN A 102 -13.43 -16.43 1.61
CA ASN A 102 -12.00 -16.64 1.71
C ASN A 102 -11.23 -16.40 0.40
N ASP A 103 -11.85 -15.84 -0.62
CA ASP A 103 -11.29 -15.66 -1.96
C ASP A 103 -11.02 -14.18 -2.31
N ARG A 104 -11.33 -13.26 -1.39
CA ARG A 104 -11.36 -11.81 -1.67
C ARG A 104 -11.00 -10.94 -0.47
N LEU A 105 -10.72 -9.67 -0.75
CA LEU A 105 -10.78 -8.57 0.21
C LEU A 105 -11.92 -7.62 -0.19
N THR A 106 -12.69 -7.14 0.79
CA THR A 106 -13.74 -6.14 0.58
C THR A 106 -13.33 -4.81 1.20
N ILE A 107 -13.18 -3.79 0.38
CA ILE A 107 -12.75 -2.46 0.82
C ILE A 107 -13.82 -1.83 1.71
N ARG A 108 -13.43 -1.32 2.89
CA ARG A 108 -14.33 -0.59 3.81
C ARG A 108 -14.13 0.92 3.74
N THR A 109 -12.89 1.36 3.58
CA THR A 109 -12.53 2.78 3.48
C THR A 109 -12.16 3.16 2.05
N GLY A 110 -12.75 4.23 1.51
CA GLY A 110 -12.41 4.71 0.16
C GLY A 110 -11.06 5.41 0.09
N GLY A 111 -10.37 5.32 -1.04
CA GLY A 111 -9.13 6.04 -1.31
C GLY A 111 -8.20 5.34 -2.30
N LEU A 112 -6.94 5.78 -2.33
CA LEU A 112 -5.88 5.21 -3.15
C LEU A 112 -5.17 4.08 -2.39
N TYR A 113 -5.16 2.89 -2.97
CA TYR A 113 -4.58 1.67 -2.41
C TYR A 113 -3.40 1.15 -3.23
N LEU A 114 -2.35 0.66 -2.56
CA LEU A 114 -1.41 -0.29 -3.15
C LEU A 114 -1.96 -1.70 -2.99
N CYS A 115 -2.38 -2.28 -4.10
CA CYS A 115 -2.91 -3.64 -4.16
C CYS A 115 -1.86 -4.59 -4.72
N GLY A 116 -1.86 -5.83 -4.24
CA GLY A 116 -0.90 -6.83 -4.68
C GLY A 116 -1.44 -8.24 -4.59
N ALA A 117 -1.03 -9.09 -5.53
CA ALA A 117 -1.33 -10.51 -5.50
C ALA A 117 -0.08 -11.31 -5.86
N SER A 118 0.09 -12.47 -5.23
CA SER A 118 1.15 -13.41 -5.55
C SER A 118 0.64 -14.84 -5.53
N ALA A 119 1.20 -15.64 -6.43
CA ALA A 119 1.12 -17.09 -6.39
C ALA A 119 2.54 -17.62 -6.50
N ALA A 120 2.96 -18.35 -5.49
CA ALA A 120 4.26 -18.96 -5.43
C ALA A 120 4.15 -20.48 -5.45
N THR A 121 5.08 -21.05 -6.20
CA THR A 121 5.49 -22.43 -6.13
C THR A 121 4.38 -23.39 -6.55
N LEU A 122 4.34 -23.62 -7.86
CA LEU A 122 3.70 -24.79 -8.43
C LEU A 122 4.51 -26.05 -8.08
N PHE A 123 3.83 -27.18 -7.90
CA PHE A 123 4.47 -28.51 -7.85
C PHE A 123 3.61 -29.54 -8.58
N GLY A 124 4.21 -30.70 -8.88
CA GLY A 124 3.52 -31.80 -9.56
C GLY A 124 3.37 -31.59 -11.07
N PHE A 125 4.28 -30.84 -11.69
CA PHE A 125 4.37 -30.65 -13.14
C PHE A 125 5.71 -31.17 -13.67
N THR A 126 5.76 -31.54 -14.95
CA THR A 126 7.02 -31.92 -15.62
C THR A 126 7.73 -30.71 -16.21
N THR A 127 6.98 -29.78 -16.82
CA THR A 127 7.45 -28.55 -17.45
C THR A 127 6.37 -27.46 -17.33
N ILE A 128 6.76 -26.19 -17.22
CA ILE A 128 5.84 -25.03 -17.24
C ILE A 128 6.26 -24.13 -18.39
N THR A 129 5.32 -23.72 -19.23
CA THR A 129 5.55 -22.66 -20.23
C THR A 129 5.25 -21.28 -19.69
N SER A 130 4.15 -21.14 -18.94
CA SER A 130 3.86 -19.88 -18.26
C SER A 130 3.04 -20.06 -17.00
N LEU A 131 3.31 -19.20 -16.04
CA LEU A 131 2.48 -18.92 -14.87
C LEU A 131 2.03 -17.47 -14.98
N SER A 132 0.76 -17.21 -14.70
CA SER A 132 0.21 -15.86 -14.64
C SER A 132 -0.62 -15.66 -13.40
N VAL A 133 -0.47 -14.48 -12.80
CA VAL A 133 -1.30 -14.00 -11.69
C VAL A 133 -1.98 -12.73 -12.15
N SER A 134 -3.29 -12.66 -11.94
CA SER A 134 -4.09 -11.49 -12.19
C SER A 134 -4.73 -10.96 -10.91
N LEU A 135 -4.87 -9.65 -10.85
CA LEU A 135 -5.66 -8.95 -9.86
C LEU A 135 -6.98 -8.53 -10.51
N MET A 136 -8.08 -8.79 -9.81
CA MET A 136 -9.43 -8.50 -10.25
C MET A 136 -10.09 -7.50 -9.31
N LEU A 137 -10.90 -6.62 -9.87
CA LEU A 137 -11.76 -5.70 -9.16
C LEU A 137 -13.21 -5.97 -9.59
N ASN A 138 -14.08 -6.27 -8.64
CA ASN A 138 -15.51 -6.50 -8.86
C ASN A 138 -15.76 -7.54 -9.99
N GLY A 139 -14.98 -8.63 -9.99
CA GLY A 139 -15.07 -9.69 -10.99
C GLY A 139 -14.42 -9.40 -12.35
N THR A 140 -13.84 -8.20 -12.55
CA THR A 140 -13.15 -7.82 -13.78
C THR A 140 -11.63 -7.86 -13.60
N THR A 141 -10.90 -8.47 -14.53
CA THR A 141 -9.43 -8.47 -14.49
C THR A 141 -8.89 -7.07 -14.78
N LEU A 142 -8.15 -6.50 -13.83
CA LEU A 142 -7.51 -5.18 -13.99
C LEU A 142 -6.12 -5.30 -14.59
N LEU A 143 -5.29 -6.13 -13.96
CA LEU A 143 -3.89 -6.31 -14.31
C LEU A 143 -3.56 -7.77 -14.23
N TRP A 144 -2.74 -8.24 -15.15
CA TRP A 144 -2.20 -9.59 -15.11
C TRP A 144 -0.72 -9.55 -15.47
N ARG A 145 0.08 -10.38 -14.78
CA ARG A 145 1.49 -10.57 -15.08
C ARG A 145 1.71 -12.02 -15.45
N ARG A 146 2.37 -12.24 -16.58
CA ARG A 146 2.85 -13.56 -17.01
C ARG A 146 4.33 -13.67 -16.76
N GLN A 147 4.72 -14.75 -16.10
CA GLN A 147 6.08 -15.23 -16.06
C GLN A 147 6.19 -16.39 -17.05
N LYS A 148 7.03 -16.22 -18.08
CA LYS A 148 7.43 -17.31 -18.96
C LYS A 148 8.56 -18.05 -18.27
N GLN A 149 8.46 -19.37 -18.17
CA GLN A 149 9.58 -20.21 -17.73
C GLN A 149 9.76 -21.32 -18.76
N GLY A 150 10.99 -21.79 -18.91
CA GLY A 150 11.36 -22.84 -19.86
C GLY A 150 12.05 -24.02 -19.21
N ASP A 151 11.91 -24.19 -17.88
CA ASP A 151 12.66 -25.18 -17.11
C ASP A 151 11.75 -26.11 -16.31
N SER A 152 12.21 -27.35 -16.15
CA SER A 152 11.61 -28.40 -15.32
C SER A 152 12.11 -28.31 -13.87
N GLY A 153 11.28 -28.74 -12.91
CA GLY A 153 11.72 -29.00 -11.53
C GLY A 153 11.99 -27.80 -10.61
N ILE A 154 11.82 -26.56 -11.07
CA ILE A 154 12.02 -25.35 -10.23
C ILE A 154 10.67 -24.69 -9.92
N GLY A 155 10.46 -24.33 -8.66
CA GLY A 155 9.28 -23.58 -8.21
C GLY A 155 9.19 -22.22 -8.90
N VAL A 156 8.04 -21.93 -9.50
CA VAL A 156 7.76 -20.65 -10.18
C VAL A 156 6.90 -19.77 -9.29
N ALA A 157 7.25 -18.50 -9.15
CA ALA A 157 6.44 -17.53 -8.45
C ALA A 157 6.11 -16.35 -9.36
N ALA A 158 4.86 -15.90 -9.34
CA ALA A 158 4.43 -14.70 -10.04
C ALA A 158 3.80 -13.72 -9.05
N LEU A 159 4.11 -12.43 -9.21
CA LEU A 159 3.57 -11.35 -8.39
C LEU A 159 3.15 -10.18 -9.25
N THR A 160 2.05 -9.55 -8.88
CA THR A 160 1.54 -8.31 -9.49
C THR A 160 1.23 -7.29 -8.40
N ARG A 161 1.46 -6.01 -8.68
CA ARG A 161 1.16 -4.88 -7.80
C ARG A 161 0.67 -3.70 -8.61
N VAL A 162 -0.31 -2.96 -8.10
CA VAL A 162 -0.90 -1.80 -8.78
C VAL A 162 -1.44 -0.79 -7.76
N LEU A 163 -1.38 0.49 -8.11
CA LEU A 163 -2.07 1.55 -7.39
C LEU A 163 -3.49 1.68 -7.95
N LEU A 164 -4.50 1.61 -7.10
CA LEU A 164 -5.91 1.66 -7.49
C LEU A 164 -6.66 2.61 -6.59
N GLU A 165 -7.50 3.44 -7.17
CA GLU A 165 -8.53 4.16 -6.44
C GLU A 165 -9.72 3.21 -6.22
N LEU A 166 -10.13 3.04 -4.97
CA LEU A 166 -11.16 2.09 -4.57
C LEU A 166 -12.21 2.78 -3.69
N SER A 167 -13.45 2.35 -3.85
CA SER A 167 -14.59 2.80 -3.05
C SER A 167 -14.99 1.75 -2.01
N PRO A 168 -15.68 2.15 -0.92
CA PRO A 168 -16.27 1.20 0.01
C PRO A 168 -17.20 0.22 -0.71
N GLY A 169 -17.02 -1.08 -0.44
CA GLY A 169 -17.76 -2.17 -1.08
C GLY A 169 -17.06 -2.79 -2.28
N ASP A 170 -16.01 -2.16 -2.82
CA ASP A 170 -15.20 -2.76 -3.87
C ASP A 170 -14.57 -4.08 -3.41
N VAL A 171 -14.51 -5.04 -4.33
CA VAL A 171 -14.02 -6.39 -4.07
C VAL A 171 -12.75 -6.63 -4.87
N LEU A 172 -11.66 -6.88 -4.16
CA LEU A 172 -10.40 -7.33 -4.74
C LEU A 172 -10.31 -8.85 -4.68
N GLN A 173 -10.02 -9.46 -5.82
CA GLN A 173 -9.77 -10.90 -5.96
C GLN A 173 -8.49 -11.12 -6.74
N ALA A 174 -7.95 -12.33 -6.65
CA ALA A 174 -6.82 -12.71 -7.48
C ALA A 174 -7.02 -14.09 -8.11
N GLN A 175 -6.53 -14.23 -9.33
CA GLN A 175 -6.57 -15.49 -10.07
C GLN A 175 -5.16 -15.92 -10.45
N CYS A 176 -4.99 -17.24 -10.48
CA CYS A 176 -3.81 -17.90 -11.01
C CYS A 176 -4.21 -18.68 -12.25
N ARG A 177 -3.40 -18.60 -13.30
CA ARG A 177 -3.51 -19.42 -14.50
C ARG A 177 -2.13 -19.87 -14.92
N TRP A 178 -2.01 -21.13 -15.30
CA TRP A 178 -0.79 -21.67 -15.89
C TRP A 178 -1.13 -22.46 -17.16
N THR A 179 -0.13 -22.68 -18.01
CA THR A 179 -0.33 -23.30 -19.33
C THR A 179 0.73 -24.37 -19.59
N TRP A 180 0.36 -25.67 -19.68
CA TRP A 180 1.18 -26.73 -20.27
C TRP A 180 0.50 -28.13 -20.39
N THR A 181 1.28 -29.23 -20.43
CA THR A 181 0.87 -30.64 -20.30
C THR A 181 1.30 -31.19 -18.92
N GLY A 182 0.57 -32.16 -18.35
CA GLY A 182 0.97 -32.80 -17.08
C GLY A 182 -0.01 -32.70 -15.90
N GLY A 183 -1.33 -32.63 -16.15
CA GLY A 183 -2.36 -32.68 -15.10
C GLY A 183 -2.50 -31.37 -14.31
N PRO A 184 -3.45 -31.27 -13.36
CA PRO A 184 -3.57 -30.11 -12.50
C PRO A 184 -2.34 -30.00 -11.59
N THR A 185 -1.84 -28.78 -11.44
CA THR A 185 -0.77 -28.47 -10.49
C THR A 185 -1.36 -27.89 -9.22
N ASN A 186 -0.57 -27.80 -8.16
CA ASN A 186 -0.97 -27.18 -6.92
C ASN A 186 -0.20 -25.89 -6.70
N ILE A 187 -0.89 -24.79 -6.42
CA ILE A 187 -0.28 -23.61 -5.81
C ILE A 187 -0.18 -23.84 -4.31
N THR A 188 1.00 -23.57 -3.77
CA THR A 188 1.35 -23.88 -2.39
C THR A 188 1.40 -22.66 -1.50
N SER A 189 1.85 -21.54 -2.05
CA SER A 189 1.82 -20.25 -1.38
C SER A 189 1.10 -19.25 -2.25
N ARG A 190 0.22 -18.46 -1.65
CA ARG A 190 -0.56 -17.43 -2.36
C ARG A 190 -0.97 -16.34 -1.40
N ALA A 191 -1.09 -15.14 -1.91
CA ALA A 191 -1.29 -13.97 -1.08
C ALA A 191 -2.02 -12.84 -1.82
N LEU A 192 -2.80 -12.07 -1.07
CA LEU A 192 -3.52 -10.88 -1.53
C LEU A 192 -3.38 -9.77 -0.49
N THR A 193 -2.99 -8.59 -0.94
CA THR A 193 -2.75 -7.41 -0.10
C THR A 193 -3.51 -6.20 -0.61
N ALA A 194 -4.04 -5.40 0.30
CA ALA A 194 -4.47 -4.03 0.05
C ALA A 194 -3.93 -3.14 1.16
N SER A 195 -3.34 -1.99 0.81
CA SER A 195 -2.85 -1.02 1.79
C SER A 195 -3.19 0.40 1.34
N LEU A 196 -3.96 1.12 2.14
CA LEU A 196 -4.34 2.50 1.86
C LEU A 196 -3.10 3.39 1.92
N ILE A 197 -2.94 4.21 0.90
CA ILE A 197 -1.87 5.22 0.79
C ILE A 197 -2.41 6.60 1.10
N ALA A 198 -3.57 6.94 0.56
CA ALA A 198 -4.22 8.24 0.73
C ALA A 198 -5.74 8.09 0.70
N THR A 199 -6.45 8.84 1.54
CA THR A 199 -7.91 9.00 1.45
C THR A 199 -8.26 10.00 0.36
N ASN A 200 -9.41 9.81 -0.28
CA ASN A 200 -9.99 10.79 -1.21
C ASN A 200 -10.52 12.03 -0.49
#